data_AF-A0A0C2FL41-F1
#
_entry.id   AF-A0A0C2FL41-F1
#
_cell.length_a   1.000
_cell.length_b   1.000
_cell.length_c   1.000
_cell.angle_alpha   90.00
_cell.angle_beta   90.00
_cell.angle_gamma   90.00
#
_symmetry.space_group_name_H-M   'P 1'
#
loop_
_entity.id
_entity.type
_entity.pdbx_description
1 polymer ?
#
loop_
_entity_poly.entity_id
_entity_poly.type
_entity_poly.pdbx_seq_one_letter_code
_entity_poly.pdbx_strand_id
1 'polypeptide(L)'
;MMQSALYSILLLCDGEYRKDECVLMLSCVVLASVAPRQVVLGHRESFHRLVRLIRGQLNSEHSQIVSKTLQSLSSLFARRDINGPFISSLGRDVFNVVRPLVTGDDVLTKVKDISEEQLPVVQDAFKALEVLVTVADEKRKFSLVSLLTQSLCRLLCATTADEWRLLSQPARRVHEFAMQRLNAVAPAWPSEFKQVLASHPTLKKRLENALLFQSSRQVQAQQVAKAKAVAETKIFKIVFNPEILTVIVLIDRNETFRVDDASRNYSHGYL
;
A
#
# COMPACT_ATOMS: atom_id res chain seq x y z
N MET A 1 -11.77 -5.94 -36.98
CA MET A 1 -10.38 -6.28 -36.57
C MET A 1 -10.23 -6.48 -35.07
N MET A 2 -10.53 -5.49 -34.21
CA MET A 2 -10.29 -5.60 -32.76
C MET A 2 -11.12 -6.69 -32.04
N GLN A 3 -12.37 -6.93 -32.46
CA GLN A 3 -13.20 -8.02 -31.93
C GLN A 3 -12.66 -9.41 -32.26
N SER A 4 -12.18 -9.60 -33.48
CA SER A 4 -11.51 -10.84 -33.92
C SER A 4 -10.20 -11.06 -33.17
N ALA A 5 -9.45 -9.99 -32.89
CA ALA A 5 -8.23 -10.06 -32.07
C ALA A 5 -8.54 -10.47 -30.62
N LEU A 6 -9.52 -9.83 -29.97
CA LEU A 6 -9.97 -10.20 -28.62
C LEU A 6 -10.37 -11.68 -28.56
N TYR A 7 -11.19 -12.12 -29.52
CA TYR A 7 -11.66 -13.49 -29.58
C TYR A 7 -10.51 -14.48 -29.81
N SER A 8 -9.55 -14.15 -30.68
CA SER A 8 -8.38 -15.00 -30.93
C SER A 8 -7.52 -15.16 -29.68
N ILE A 9 -7.27 -14.08 -28.93
CA ILE A 9 -6.53 -14.18 -27.66
C ILE A 9 -7.31 -15.02 -26.65
N LEU A 10 -8.64 -14.88 -26.58
CA LEU A 10 -9.46 -15.71 -25.70
C LEU A 10 -9.42 -17.20 -26.08
N LEU A 11 -9.37 -17.54 -27.37
CA LEU A 11 -9.18 -18.93 -27.81
C LEU A 11 -7.80 -19.48 -27.41
N LEU A 12 -6.76 -18.65 -27.51
CA LEU A 12 -5.42 -18.98 -27.01
C LEU A 12 -5.43 -19.24 -25.49
N CYS A 13 -6.24 -18.49 -24.73
CA CYS A 13 -6.47 -18.72 -23.30
C CYS A 13 -7.16 -20.07 -22.99
N ASP A 14 -7.76 -20.75 -23.95
CA ASP A 14 -8.39 -22.07 -23.76
C ASP A 14 -7.53 -23.24 -24.26
N GLY A 15 -6.42 -22.98 -24.97
CA GLY A 15 -5.53 -24.04 -25.48
C GLY A 15 -4.66 -24.70 -24.39
N GLU A 16 -4.35 -26.00 -24.55
CA GLU A 16 -3.57 -26.82 -23.60
C GLU A 16 -2.04 -26.75 -23.80
N TYR A 17 -1.49 -25.58 -24.11
CA TYR A 17 -0.04 -25.39 -24.26
C TYR A 17 0.52 -24.50 -23.14
N ARG A 18 1.83 -24.58 -22.90
CA ARG A 18 2.52 -23.71 -21.91
C ARG A 18 2.32 -22.25 -22.31
N LYS A 19 1.61 -21.51 -21.48
CA LYS A 19 1.32 -20.08 -21.69
C LYS A 19 1.44 -19.34 -20.37
N ASP A 20 1.87 -18.09 -20.47
CA ASP A 20 1.82 -17.17 -19.34
C ASP A 20 0.39 -16.64 -19.22
N GLU A 21 -0.37 -17.22 -18.29
CA GLU A 21 -1.77 -16.87 -18.08
C GLU A 21 -1.95 -15.42 -17.61
N CYS A 22 -0.95 -14.87 -16.92
CA CYS A 22 -0.96 -13.48 -16.48
C CYS A 22 -0.83 -12.54 -17.68
N VAL A 23 0.12 -12.81 -18.58
CA VAL A 23 0.30 -12.03 -19.82
C VAL A 23 -0.94 -12.09 -20.70
N LEU A 24 -1.54 -13.28 -20.85
CA LEU A 24 -2.76 -13.44 -21.65
C LEU A 24 -3.96 -12.71 -21.03
N MET A 25 -4.19 -12.85 -19.72
CA MET A 25 -5.24 -12.12 -19.01
C MET A 25 -5.04 -10.61 -19.10
N LEU A 26 -3.82 -10.12 -18.87
CA LEU A 26 -3.51 -8.69 -19.00
C LEU A 26 -3.76 -8.21 -20.43
N SER A 27 -3.36 -8.98 -21.45
CA SER A 27 -3.60 -8.64 -22.85
C SER A 27 -5.09 -8.52 -23.17
N CYS A 28 -5.89 -9.49 -22.71
CA CYS A 28 -7.35 -9.47 -22.85
C CYS A 28 -7.98 -8.27 -22.13
N VAL A 29 -7.58 -7.98 -20.88
CA VAL A 29 -8.17 -6.89 -20.10
C VAL A 29 -7.74 -5.52 -20.63
N VAL A 30 -6.47 -5.34 -21.01
CA VAL A 30 -5.99 -4.09 -21.63
C VAL A 30 -6.76 -3.83 -22.93
N LEU A 31 -6.89 -4.83 -23.80
CA LEU A 31 -7.65 -4.70 -25.02
C LEU A 31 -9.12 -4.40 -24.73
N ALA A 32 -9.74 -5.10 -23.77
CA ALA A 32 -11.10 -4.80 -23.34
C ALA A 32 -11.24 -3.38 -22.74
N SER A 33 -10.22 -2.87 -22.04
CA SER A 33 -10.22 -1.57 -21.38
C SER A 33 -10.13 -0.39 -22.35
N VAL A 34 -9.58 -0.59 -23.56
CA VAL A 34 -9.51 0.44 -24.62
C VAL A 34 -10.48 0.20 -25.77
N ALA A 35 -11.01 -1.02 -25.91
CA ALA A 35 -11.89 -1.38 -27.01
C ALA A 35 -13.27 -0.70 -26.91
N PRO A 36 -13.89 -0.35 -28.07
CA PRO A 36 -15.26 0.12 -28.12
C PRO A 36 -16.22 -0.84 -27.43
N ARG A 37 -17.28 -0.32 -26.82
CA ARG A 37 -18.30 -1.12 -26.12
C ARG A 37 -18.80 -2.32 -26.94
N GLN A 38 -19.03 -2.12 -28.25
CA GLN A 38 -19.53 -3.15 -29.16
C GLN A 38 -18.54 -4.30 -29.33
N VAL A 39 -17.24 -4.05 -29.21
CA VAL A 39 -16.20 -5.08 -29.28
C VAL A 39 -16.21 -5.94 -28.03
N VAL A 40 -16.38 -5.33 -26.86
CA VAL A 40 -16.32 -6.02 -25.56
C VAL A 40 -17.63 -6.74 -25.24
N LEU A 41 -18.77 -6.08 -25.46
CA LEU A 41 -20.09 -6.58 -25.07
C LEU A 41 -20.93 -7.11 -26.24
N GLY A 42 -20.57 -6.80 -27.49
CA GLY A 42 -21.36 -7.18 -28.66
C GLY A 42 -21.23 -8.66 -29.05
N HIS A 43 -20.26 -9.39 -28.51
CA HIS A 43 -20.14 -10.84 -28.69
C HIS A 43 -20.20 -11.56 -27.34
N ARG A 44 -21.36 -12.17 -27.06
CA ARG A 44 -21.69 -12.78 -25.77
C ARG A 44 -20.68 -13.84 -25.32
N GLU A 45 -20.20 -14.65 -26.27
CA GLU A 45 -19.23 -15.70 -26.00
C GLU A 45 -17.85 -15.13 -25.60
N SER A 46 -17.40 -14.07 -26.29
CA SER A 46 -16.14 -13.38 -25.94
C SER A 46 -16.22 -12.79 -24.52
N PHE A 47 -17.34 -12.15 -24.20
CA PHE A 47 -17.55 -11.58 -22.88
C PHE A 47 -17.55 -12.68 -21.80
N HIS A 48 -18.25 -13.79 -22.03
CA HIS A 48 -18.31 -14.90 -21.07
C HIS A 48 -16.93 -15.54 -20.85
N ARG A 49 -16.15 -15.76 -21.91
CA ARG A 49 -14.77 -16.26 -21.81
C ARG A 49 -13.86 -15.29 -21.05
N LEU A 50 -13.98 -13.99 -21.31
CA LEU A 50 -13.22 -12.98 -20.59
C LEU A 50 -13.55 -12.98 -19.09
N VAL A 51 -14.84 -13.03 -18.72
CA VAL A 51 -15.26 -13.13 -17.32
C VAL A 51 -14.73 -14.40 -16.66
N ARG A 52 -14.81 -15.54 -17.35
CA ARG A 52 -14.28 -16.82 -16.86
C ARG A 52 -12.77 -16.76 -16.64
N LEU A 53 -12.02 -16.18 -17.58
CA LEU A 53 -10.58 -15.98 -17.47
C LEU A 53 -10.23 -15.13 -16.25
N ILE A 54 -10.85 -13.95 -16.11
CA ILE A 54 -10.62 -13.05 -14.96
C ILE A 54 -10.94 -13.77 -13.65
N ARG A 55 -12.06 -14.49 -13.56
CA ARG A 55 -12.42 -15.25 -12.36
C ARG A 55 -11.40 -16.35 -12.04
N GLY A 56 -10.88 -17.05 -13.04
CA GLY A 56 -9.80 -18.03 -12.85
C GLY A 56 -8.57 -17.39 -12.22
N GLN A 57 -8.14 -16.24 -12.77
CA GLN A 57 -6.95 -15.54 -12.28
C GLN A 57 -7.13 -14.91 -10.89
N LEU A 58 -8.36 -14.51 -10.52
CA LEU A 58 -8.67 -14.07 -9.15
C LEU A 58 -8.54 -15.20 -8.10
N ASN A 59 -8.63 -16.46 -8.53
CA ASN A 59 -8.48 -17.65 -7.68
C ASN A 59 -7.10 -18.32 -7.85
N SER A 60 -6.13 -17.63 -8.46
CA SER A 60 -4.77 -18.14 -8.63
C SER A 60 -4.06 -18.29 -7.29
N GLU A 61 -3.19 -19.30 -7.18
CA GLU A 61 -2.29 -19.48 -6.03
C GLU A 61 -1.20 -18.39 -5.96
N HIS A 62 -0.93 -17.71 -7.08
CA HIS A 62 0.10 -16.68 -7.16
C HIS A 62 -0.46 -15.29 -6.85
N SER A 63 -0.09 -14.74 -5.69
CA SER A 63 -0.55 -13.42 -5.22
C SER A 63 -0.32 -12.28 -6.23
N GLN A 64 0.79 -12.33 -6.98
CA GLN A 64 1.09 -11.33 -8.02
C GLN A 64 0.04 -11.31 -9.13
N ILE A 65 -0.42 -12.48 -9.57
CA ILE A 65 -1.45 -12.62 -10.61
C ILE A 65 -2.77 -12.05 -10.10
N VAL A 66 -3.16 -12.39 -8.87
CA VAL A 66 -4.40 -11.90 -8.25
C VAL A 66 -4.37 -10.37 -8.14
N SER A 67 -3.27 -9.79 -7.64
CA SER A 67 -3.10 -8.32 -7.52
C SER A 67 -3.21 -7.63 -8.89
N LYS A 68 -2.52 -8.13 -9.92
CA LYS A 68 -2.60 -7.57 -11.29
C LYS A 68 -4.00 -7.70 -11.89
N THR A 69 -4.68 -8.80 -11.61
CA THR A 69 -6.07 -9.01 -12.04
C THR A 69 -7.01 -8.00 -11.38
N LEU A 70 -6.86 -7.74 -10.07
CA LEU A 70 -7.65 -6.75 -9.34
C LEU A 70 -7.41 -5.31 -9.84
N GLN A 71 -6.16 -4.94 -10.12
CA GLN A 71 -5.82 -3.65 -10.72
C GLN A 71 -6.51 -3.47 -12.08
N SER A 72 -6.42 -4.50 -12.92
CA SER A 72 -7.01 -4.47 -14.27
C SER A 72 -8.54 -4.44 -14.22
N LEU A 73 -9.15 -5.16 -13.28
CA LEU A 73 -10.59 -5.16 -13.06
C LEU A 73 -11.10 -3.81 -12.54
N SER A 74 -10.30 -3.11 -11.73
CA SER A 74 -10.61 -1.74 -11.29
C SER A 74 -10.79 -0.80 -12.49
N SER A 75 -9.93 -0.91 -13.51
CA SER A 75 -10.06 -0.14 -14.75
C SER A 75 -11.35 -0.45 -15.51
N LEU A 76 -11.74 -1.73 -15.58
CA LEU A 76 -13.00 -2.14 -16.21
C LEU A 76 -14.23 -1.61 -15.45
N PHE A 77 -14.20 -1.65 -14.11
CA PHE A 77 -15.30 -1.14 -13.28
C PHE A 77 -15.45 0.38 -13.35
N ALA A 78 -14.35 1.11 -13.51
CA ALA A 78 -14.38 2.56 -13.70
C ALA A 78 -15.02 2.98 -15.03
N ARG A 79 -15.04 2.10 -16.04
CA ARG A 79 -15.51 2.40 -17.39
C ARG A 79 -17.04 2.30 -17.50
N ARG A 80 -17.72 3.44 -17.37
CA ARG A 80 -19.19 3.58 -17.26
C ARG A 80 -20.00 2.93 -18.41
N ASP A 81 -19.41 2.80 -19.58
CA ASP A 81 -20.07 2.24 -20.77
C ASP A 81 -20.19 0.71 -20.73
N ILE A 82 -19.32 0.02 -19.98
CA ILE A 82 -19.25 -1.45 -19.88
C ILE A 82 -19.31 -2.00 -18.46
N ASN A 83 -19.18 -1.16 -17.44
CA ASN A 83 -18.99 -1.62 -16.06
C ASN A 83 -20.15 -2.47 -15.54
N GLY A 84 -21.40 -2.18 -15.89
CA GLY A 84 -22.59 -2.88 -15.39
C GLY A 84 -22.49 -4.42 -15.49
N PRO A 85 -22.30 -4.98 -16.70
CA PRO A 85 -22.08 -6.41 -16.90
C PRO A 85 -20.87 -7.00 -16.15
N PHE A 86 -19.76 -6.26 -16.05
CA PHE A 86 -18.59 -6.74 -15.31
C PHE A 86 -18.86 -6.77 -13.80
N ILE A 87 -19.50 -5.73 -13.25
CA ILE A 87 -19.84 -5.63 -11.83
C ILE A 87 -20.83 -6.72 -11.44
N SER A 88 -21.86 -6.97 -12.25
CA SER A 88 -22.84 -8.03 -11.98
C SER A 88 -22.20 -9.42 -12.00
N SER A 89 -21.17 -9.62 -12.82
CA SER A 89 -20.50 -10.91 -12.99
C SER A 89 -19.36 -11.15 -11.99
N LEU A 90 -18.58 -10.11 -11.65
CA LEU A 90 -17.31 -10.23 -10.93
C LEU A 90 -17.25 -9.42 -9.63
N GLY A 91 -18.21 -8.55 -9.35
CA GLY A 91 -18.18 -7.69 -8.15
C GLY A 91 -18.13 -8.49 -6.85
N ARG A 92 -18.82 -9.64 -6.80
CA ARG A 92 -18.75 -10.56 -5.65
C ARG A 92 -17.41 -11.29 -5.57
N ASP A 93 -16.84 -11.67 -6.71
CA ASP A 93 -15.54 -12.35 -6.78
C ASP A 93 -14.43 -11.48 -6.17
N VAL A 94 -14.45 -10.16 -6.42
CA VAL A 94 -13.51 -9.20 -5.80
C VAL A 94 -13.62 -9.20 -4.28
N PHE A 95 -14.84 -9.15 -3.73
CA PHE A 95 -15.02 -9.19 -2.28
C PHE A 95 -14.56 -10.54 -1.69
N ASN A 96 -14.79 -11.65 -2.40
CA ASN A 96 -14.38 -12.97 -1.93
C ASN A 96 -12.87 -13.10 -1.72
N VAL A 97 -12.04 -12.32 -2.44
CA VAL A 97 -10.58 -12.28 -2.23
C VAL A 97 -10.21 -11.82 -0.81
N VAL A 98 -10.87 -10.78 -0.30
CA VAL A 98 -10.58 -10.22 1.03
C VAL A 98 -11.50 -10.74 2.12
N ARG A 99 -12.59 -11.42 1.75
CA ARG A 99 -13.58 -11.98 2.68
C ARG A 99 -12.96 -12.76 3.85
N PRO A 100 -11.97 -13.67 3.65
CA PRO A 100 -11.38 -14.41 4.76
C PRO A 100 -10.67 -13.53 5.80
N LEU A 101 -10.22 -12.35 5.40
CA LEU A 101 -9.48 -11.39 6.23
C LEU A 101 -10.37 -10.37 6.93
N VAL A 102 -11.68 -10.34 6.61
CA VAL A 102 -12.60 -9.32 7.14
C VAL A 102 -13.88 -9.90 7.72
N THR A 103 -14.10 -11.20 7.54
CA THR A 103 -15.25 -11.94 8.08
C THR A 103 -14.79 -13.12 8.95
N GLY A 104 -15.57 -13.44 9.99
CA GLY A 104 -15.23 -14.46 10.99
C GLY A 104 -14.71 -13.86 12.30
N ASP A 105 -14.54 -14.71 13.31
CA ASP A 105 -14.08 -14.31 14.66
C ASP A 105 -12.55 -14.23 14.75
N ASP A 106 -11.85 -14.95 13.87
CA ASP A 106 -10.39 -15.08 13.82
C ASP A 106 -9.69 -14.04 12.92
N VAL A 107 -10.43 -13.01 12.48
CA VAL A 107 -9.95 -11.97 11.57
C VAL A 107 -8.64 -11.34 12.04
N LEU A 108 -8.53 -11.00 13.33
CA LEU A 108 -7.34 -10.33 13.85
C LEU A 108 -6.09 -11.22 13.76
N THR A 109 -6.24 -12.52 13.98
CA THR A 109 -5.15 -13.49 13.84
C THR A 109 -4.72 -13.60 12.37
N LYS A 110 -5.69 -13.78 11.46
CA LYS A 110 -5.42 -13.87 10.02
C LYS A 110 -4.72 -12.62 9.46
N VAL A 111 -5.12 -11.43 9.89
CA VAL A 111 -4.49 -10.18 9.43
C VAL A 111 -3.08 -10.01 9.99
N LYS A 112 -2.81 -10.51 11.20
CA LYS A 112 -1.45 -10.52 11.79
C LYS A 112 -0.49 -11.43 11.02
N ASP A 113 -1.00 -12.54 10.48
CA ASP A 113 -0.24 -13.55 9.74
C ASP A 113 -0.13 -13.26 8.22
N ILE A 114 -0.52 -12.05 7.78
CA ILE A 114 -0.37 -11.65 6.37
C ILE A 114 1.10 -11.64 5.96
N SER A 115 1.38 -12.21 4.79
CA SER A 115 2.68 -12.17 4.13
C SER A 115 2.89 -10.92 3.28
N GLU A 116 4.15 -10.58 2.96
CA GLU A 116 4.47 -9.47 2.03
C GLU A 116 3.84 -9.67 0.64
N GLU A 117 3.67 -10.92 0.19
CA GLU A 117 3.06 -11.22 -1.11
C GLU A 117 1.55 -10.97 -1.14
N GLN A 118 0.86 -11.17 -0.01
CA GLN A 118 -0.58 -10.96 0.12
C GLN A 118 -0.96 -9.49 0.31
N LEU A 119 -0.04 -8.67 0.84
CA LEU A 119 -0.27 -7.24 1.03
C LEU A 119 -0.80 -6.51 -0.22
N PRO A 120 -0.18 -6.61 -1.42
CA PRO A 120 -0.72 -5.95 -2.62
C PRO A 120 -2.10 -6.48 -3.02
N VAL A 121 -2.37 -7.77 -2.82
CA VAL A 121 -3.69 -8.37 -3.10
C VAL A 121 -4.77 -7.70 -2.25
N VAL A 122 -4.53 -7.55 -0.95
CA VAL A 122 -5.46 -6.85 -0.04
C VAL A 122 -5.66 -5.41 -0.50
N GLN A 123 -4.57 -4.68 -0.75
CA GLN A 123 -4.65 -3.28 -1.14
C GLN A 123 -5.43 -3.07 -2.44
N ASP A 124 -5.17 -3.88 -3.46
CA ASP A 124 -5.81 -3.74 -4.77
C ASP A 124 -7.26 -4.22 -4.75
N ALA A 125 -7.60 -5.21 -3.93
CA ALA A 125 -8.99 -5.61 -3.73
C ALA A 125 -9.82 -4.48 -3.12
N PHE A 126 -9.30 -3.81 -2.08
CA PHE A 126 -9.98 -2.67 -1.47
C PHE A 126 -10.10 -1.47 -2.43
N LYS A 127 -9.07 -1.19 -3.24
CA LYS A 127 -9.18 -0.17 -4.31
C LYS A 127 -10.25 -0.53 -5.33
N ALA A 128 -10.34 -1.80 -5.74
CA ALA A 128 -11.39 -2.27 -6.65
C ALA A 128 -12.79 -2.10 -6.04
N LEU A 129 -12.95 -2.43 -4.75
CA LEU A 129 -14.20 -2.21 -4.01
C LEU A 129 -14.54 -0.72 -3.89
N GLU A 130 -13.56 0.15 -3.66
CA GLU A 130 -13.74 1.60 -3.68
C GLU A 130 -14.26 2.08 -5.04
N VAL A 131 -13.69 1.60 -6.15
CA VAL A 131 -14.21 1.91 -7.49
C VAL A 131 -15.66 1.47 -7.63
N LEU A 132 -16.04 0.29 -7.13
CA LEU A 132 -17.44 -0.16 -7.13
C LEU A 132 -18.37 0.83 -6.42
N VAL A 133 -17.96 1.39 -5.28
CA VAL A 133 -18.72 2.43 -4.58
C VAL A 133 -18.88 3.67 -5.46
N THR A 134 -17.82 4.13 -6.12
CA THR A 134 -17.87 5.35 -6.96
C THR A 134 -18.81 5.21 -8.16
N VAL A 135 -18.99 3.98 -8.65
CA VAL A 135 -19.83 3.70 -9.83
C VAL A 135 -21.21 3.17 -9.51
N ALA A 136 -21.51 2.90 -8.23
CA ALA A 136 -22.79 2.40 -7.80
C ALA A 136 -23.90 3.46 -7.87
N ASP A 137 -25.10 3.01 -8.20
CA ASP A 137 -26.31 3.83 -8.10
C ASP A 137 -26.69 4.05 -6.62
N GLU A 138 -27.47 5.09 -6.36
CA GLU A 138 -27.82 5.53 -5.00
C GLU A 138 -28.45 4.42 -4.15
N LYS A 139 -29.22 3.52 -4.76
CA LYS A 139 -29.87 2.36 -4.09
C LYS A 139 -28.87 1.38 -3.46
N ARG A 140 -27.67 1.24 -4.04
CA ARG A 140 -26.65 0.26 -3.60
C ARG A 140 -25.49 0.90 -2.86
N LYS A 141 -25.35 2.22 -3.00
CA LYS A 141 -24.24 3.02 -2.47
C LYS A 141 -24.08 2.84 -0.96
N PHE A 142 -25.15 2.98 -0.18
CA PHE A 142 -25.08 2.76 1.27
C PHE A 142 -24.55 1.36 1.63
N SER A 143 -25.08 0.32 0.99
CA SER A 143 -24.65 -1.07 1.26
C SER A 143 -23.18 -1.29 0.94
N LEU A 144 -22.68 -0.71 -0.15
CA LEU A 144 -21.26 -0.83 -0.53
C LEU A 144 -20.34 0.01 0.38
N VAL A 145 -20.73 1.24 0.73
CA VAL A 145 -19.98 2.06 1.72
C VAL A 145 -19.94 1.35 3.08
N SER A 146 -21.06 0.73 3.48
CA SER A 146 -21.16 -0.05 4.71
C SER A 146 -20.20 -1.24 4.68
N LEU A 147 -20.23 -2.04 3.62
CA LEU A 147 -19.33 -3.17 3.45
C LEU A 147 -17.86 -2.71 3.47
N LEU A 148 -17.52 -1.66 2.73
CA LEU A 148 -16.16 -1.12 2.65
C LEU A 148 -15.68 -0.64 4.03
N THR A 149 -16.48 0.19 4.70
CA THR A 149 -16.16 0.78 6.00
C THR A 149 -15.96 -0.29 7.06
N GLN A 150 -16.91 -1.25 7.16
CA GLN A 150 -16.80 -2.34 8.11
C GLN A 150 -15.55 -3.20 7.85
N SER A 151 -15.29 -3.52 6.59
CA SER A 151 -14.14 -4.34 6.20
C SER A 151 -12.80 -3.66 6.52
N LEU A 152 -12.68 -2.35 6.24
CA LEU A 152 -11.49 -1.58 6.59
C LEU A 152 -11.30 -1.48 8.11
N CYS A 153 -12.37 -1.24 8.88
CA CYS A 153 -12.29 -1.22 10.35
C CYS A 153 -11.81 -2.55 10.93
N ARG A 154 -12.16 -3.68 10.31
CA ARG A 154 -11.71 -5.03 10.72
C ARG A 154 -10.21 -5.25 10.49
N LEU A 155 -9.61 -4.57 9.51
CA LEU A 155 -8.17 -4.63 9.23
C LEU A 155 -7.32 -3.80 10.23
N LEU A 156 -7.94 -2.95 11.04
CA LEU A 156 -7.22 -2.17 12.06
C LEU A 156 -6.69 -3.10 13.14
N CYS A 157 -5.41 -3.49 13.10
CA CYS A 157 -4.87 -4.48 14.03
C CYS A 157 -4.35 -3.95 15.38
N ALA A 158 -4.11 -2.65 15.52
CA ALA A 158 -3.55 -2.06 16.73
C ALA A 158 -4.32 -0.82 17.18
N THR A 159 -4.63 -0.78 18.46
CA THR A 159 -5.22 0.33 19.19
C THR A 159 -4.33 0.77 20.37
N THR A 160 -3.28 0.00 20.67
CA THR A 160 -2.28 0.31 21.70
C THR A 160 -0.86 0.08 21.19
N ALA A 161 0.12 0.60 21.93
CA ALA A 161 1.54 0.43 21.59
C ALA A 161 2.00 -1.03 21.67
N ASP A 162 1.46 -1.82 22.59
CA ASP A 162 1.84 -3.22 22.76
C ASP A 162 1.27 -4.09 21.63
N GLU A 163 0.02 -3.86 21.23
CA GLU A 163 -0.55 -4.50 20.04
C GLU A 163 0.27 -4.20 18.79
N TRP A 164 0.71 -2.95 18.62
CA TRP A 164 1.54 -2.54 17.48
C TRP A 164 2.91 -3.23 17.45
N ARG A 165 3.55 -3.37 18.61
CA ARG A 165 4.86 -4.04 18.73
C ARG A 165 4.80 -5.49 18.27
N LEU A 166 3.69 -6.17 18.55
CA LEU A 166 3.46 -7.57 18.17
C LEU A 166 3.15 -7.78 16.68
N LEU A 167 2.86 -6.72 15.91
CA LEU A 167 2.55 -6.84 14.48
C LEU A 167 3.80 -7.06 13.64
N SER A 168 3.70 -7.97 12.67
CA SER A 168 4.63 -8.11 11.56
C SER A 168 4.64 -6.85 10.67
N GLN A 169 5.69 -6.67 9.87
CA GLN A 169 5.79 -5.54 8.95
C GLN A 169 4.62 -5.49 7.93
N PRO A 170 4.21 -6.60 7.28
CA PRO A 170 3.03 -6.61 6.41
C PRO A 170 1.75 -6.21 7.16
N ALA A 171 1.51 -6.75 8.35
CA ALA A 171 0.32 -6.44 9.14
C ALA A 171 0.26 -4.94 9.55
N ARG A 172 1.41 -4.33 9.87
CA ARG A 172 1.51 -2.88 10.09
C ARG A 172 1.14 -2.09 8.84
N ARG A 173 1.62 -2.51 7.66
CA ARG A 173 1.29 -1.86 6.38
C ARG A 173 -0.19 -2.01 6.02
N VAL A 174 -0.81 -3.15 6.34
CA VAL A 174 -2.27 -3.34 6.20
C VAL A 174 -3.03 -2.40 7.14
N HIS A 175 -2.63 -2.29 8.40
CA HIS A 175 -3.25 -1.38 9.37
C HIS A 175 -3.15 0.09 8.89
N GLU A 176 -1.97 0.53 8.47
CA GLU A 176 -1.75 1.90 7.97
C GLU A 176 -2.55 2.17 6.70
N PHE A 177 -2.59 1.21 5.77
CA PHE A 177 -3.43 1.28 4.58
C PHE A 177 -4.90 1.44 4.95
N ALA A 178 -5.41 0.62 5.86
CA ALA A 178 -6.80 0.68 6.30
C ALA A 178 -7.15 2.04 6.94
N MET A 179 -6.27 2.57 7.79
CA MET A 179 -6.42 3.92 8.37
C MET A 179 -6.44 5.00 7.29
N GLN A 180 -5.52 4.93 6.31
CA GLN A 180 -5.48 5.88 5.20
C GLN A 180 -6.78 5.83 4.37
N ARG A 181 -7.29 4.64 4.09
CA ARG A 181 -8.55 4.46 3.34
C ARG A 181 -9.76 4.94 4.13
N LEU A 182 -9.87 4.63 5.41
CA LEU A 182 -10.97 5.13 6.27
C LEU A 182 -11.00 6.66 6.32
N ASN A 183 -9.82 7.31 6.40
CA ASN A 183 -9.70 8.76 6.34
C ASN A 183 -10.11 9.35 4.97
N ALA A 184 -10.03 8.58 3.88
CA ALA A 184 -10.51 9.00 2.57
C ALA A 184 -12.02 8.73 2.37
N VAL A 185 -12.52 7.62 2.89
CA VAL A 185 -13.95 7.22 2.83
C VAL A 185 -14.82 8.19 3.61
N ALA A 186 -14.38 8.62 4.80
CA ALA A 186 -15.15 9.49 5.68
C ALA A 186 -15.60 10.83 5.04
N PRO A 187 -14.73 11.62 4.38
CA PRO A 187 -15.16 12.83 3.66
C PRO A 187 -15.83 12.54 2.31
N ALA A 188 -15.57 11.39 1.67
CA ALA A 188 -16.18 11.04 0.40
C ALA A 188 -17.66 10.66 0.52
N TRP A 189 -18.04 9.98 1.61
CA TRP A 189 -19.41 9.51 1.88
C TRP A 189 -19.81 9.76 3.35
N PRO A 190 -19.92 11.03 3.78
CA PRO A 190 -20.02 11.38 5.20
C PRO A 190 -21.32 10.93 5.85
N SER A 191 -22.44 10.92 5.11
CA SER A 191 -23.75 10.52 5.64
C SER A 191 -23.77 9.02 5.91
N GLU A 192 -23.40 8.23 4.89
CA GLU A 192 -23.35 6.78 4.94
C GLU A 192 -22.32 6.30 5.97
N PHE A 193 -21.12 6.89 5.99
CA PHE A 193 -20.09 6.55 6.96
C PHE A 193 -20.54 6.75 8.41
N LYS A 194 -21.17 7.89 8.72
CA LYS A 194 -21.74 8.17 10.06
C LYS A 194 -22.80 7.14 10.44
N GLN A 195 -23.72 6.83 9.54
CA GLN A 195 -24.79 5.86 9.78
C GLN A 195 -24.23 4.43 10.00
N VAL A 196 -23.18 4.05 9.28
CA VAL A 196 -22.49 2.76 9.46
C VAL A 196 -21.83 2.68 10.83
N LEU A 197 -21.12 3.73 11.27
CA LEU A 197 -20.51 3.75 12.59
C LEU A 197 -21.54 3.81 13.73
N ALA A 198 -22.67 4.49 13.52
CA ALA A 198 -23.78 4.51 14.47
C ALA A 198 -24.41 3.13 14.66
N SER A 199 -24.51 2.33 13.59
CA SER A 199 -25.02 0.95 13.64
C SER A 199 -24.02 -0.08 14.16
N HIS A 200 -22.73 0.25 14.19
CA HIS A 200 -21.65 -0.67 14.60
C HIS A 200 -20.75 -0.04 15.69
N PRO A 201 -21.25 0.11 16.93
CA PRO A 201 -20.54 0.82 18.00
C PRO A 201 -19.17 0.20 18.34
N THR A 202 -19.03 -1.12 18.25
CA THR A 202 -17.75 -1.81 18.47
C THR A 202 -16.70 -1.42 17.44
N LEU A 203 -17.09 -1.31 16.16
CA LEU A 203 -16.18 -0.89 15.08
C LEU A 203 -15.83 0.59 15.21
N LYS A 204 -16.81 1.42 15.57
CA LYS A 204 -16.59 2.84 15.87
C LYS A 204 -15.55 3.03 16.98
N LYS A 205 -15.72 2.37 18.13
CA LYS A 205 -14.78 2.44 19.25
C LYS A 205 -13.38 1.98 18.85
N ARG A 206 -13.27 0.92 18.03
CA ARG A 206 -11.99 0.44 17.50
C ARG A 206 -11.30 1.49 16.63
N LEU A 207 -12.03 2.13 15.73
CA LEU A 207 -11.51 3.20 14.88
C LEU A 207 -11.08 4.41 15.71
N GLU A 208 -11.88 4.84 16.68
CA GLU A 208 -11.55 5.96 17.57
C GLU A 208 -10.26 5.69 18.35
N ASN A 209 -10.12 4.49 18.93
CA ASN A 209 -8.89 4.10 19.64
C ASN A 209 -7.68 4.04 18.69
N ALA A 210 -7.86 3.51 17.47
CA ALA A 210 -6.79 3.46 16.48
C ALA A 210 -6.35 4.87 16.03
N LEU A 211 -7.29 5.82 15.89
CA LEU A 211 -7.01 7.23 15.58
C LEU A 211 -6.25 7.92 16.72
N LEU A 212 -6.69 7.73 17.97
CA LEU A 212 -6.02 8.26 19.17
C LEU A 212 -4.60 7.71 19.31
N PHE A 213 -4.43 6.43 19.01
CA PHE A 213 -3.11 5.80 18.99
C PHE A 213 -2.22 6.35 17.87
N GLN A 214 -2.76 6.51 16.65
CA GLN A 214 -2.02 7.05 15.51
C GLN A 214 -1.56 8.50 15.78
N SER A 215 -2.43 9.35 16.33
CA SER A 215 -2.09 10.73 16.68
C SER A 215 -1.01 10.81 17.76
N SER A 216 -1.14 9.99 18.81
CA SER A 216 -0.13 9.88 19.88
C SER A 216 1.24 9.48 19.33
N ARG A 217 1.27 8.50 18.39
CA ARG A 217 2.52 8.08 17.72
C ARG A 217 3.11 9.16 16.84
N GLN A 218 2.29 9.91 16.10
CA GLN A 218 2.77 11.00 15.25
C GLN A 218 3.38 12.14 16.09
N VAL A 219 2.73 12.51 17.20
CA VAL A 219 3.25 13.52 18.13
C VAL A 219 4.58 13.06 18.74
N GLN A 220 4.68 11.81 19.19
CA GLN A 220 5.91 11.27 19.75
C GLN A 220 7.03 11.19 18.72
N ALA A 221 6.73 10.78 17.47
CA ALA A 221 7.70 10.76 16.38
C ALA A 221 8.20 12.17 16.03
N GLN A 222 7.31 13.17 16.00
CA GLN A 222 7.70 14.57 15.78
C GLN A 222 8.53 15.14 16.93
N GLN A 223 8.24 14.79 18.18
CA GLN A 223 9.05 15.17 19.34
C GLN A 223 10.44 14.55 19.27
N VAL A 224 10.55 13.26 18.92
CA VAL A 224 11.85 12.59 18.72
C VAL A 224 12.62 13.19 17.54
N ALA A 225 11.96 13.52 16.43
CA ALA A 225 12.60 14.18 15.29
C ALA A 225 13.11 15.58 15.65
N LYS A 226 12.30 16.37 16.38
CA LYS A 226 12.72 17.68 16.90
C LYS A 226 13.88 17.54 17.90
N ALA A 227 13.84 16.57 18.81
CA ALA A 227 14.91 16.31 19.76
C ALA A 227 16.21 15.87 19.06
N LYS A 228 16.12 15.05 18.00
CA LYS A 228 17.27 14.67 17.16
C LYS A 228 17.85 15.87 16.41
N ALA A 229 17.01 16.71 15.79
CA ALA A 229 17.47 17.92 15.13
C ALA A 229 18.13 18.92 16.10
N VAL A 230 17.59 19.05 17.32
CA VAL A 230 18.20 19.86 18.39
C VAL A 230 19.52 19.26 18.88
N ALA A 231 19.61 17.93 18.99
CA ALA A 231 20.84 17.23 19.36
C ALA A 231 21.93 17.36 18.27
N GLU A 232 21.58 17.22 16.99
CA GLU A 232 22.49 17.42 15.85
C GLU A 232 22.98 18.89 15.79
N THR A 233 22.09 19.85 16.05
CA THR A 233 22.47 21.28 16.14
C THR A 233 23.39 21.54 17.35
N LYS A 234 23.14 20.89 18.50
CA LYS A 234 24.01 21.00 19.68
C LYS A 234 25.37 20.35 19.44
N ILE A 235 25.42 19.17 18.81
CA ILE A 235 26.67 18.49 18.44
C ILE A 235 27.46 19.37 17.48
N PHE A 236 26.83 19.96 16.45
CA PHE A 236 27.47 20.90 15.55
C PHE A 236 28.05 22.12 16.29
N LYS A 237 27.31 22.70 17.25
CA LYS A 237 27.78 23.81 18.08
C LYS A 237 28.90 23.44 19.05
N ILE A 238 28.93 22.19 19.53
CA ILE A 238 29.99 21.69 20.42
C ILE A 238 31.27 21.43 19.60
N VAL A 239 31.15 20.83 18.41
CA VAL A 239 32.28 20.54 17.52
C VAL A 239 32.89 21.82 16.93
N PHE A 240 32.08 22.84 16.65
CA PHE A 240 32.52 24.14 16.14
C PHE A 240 32.48 25.25 17.21
N ASN A 241 32.67 24.90 18.48
CA ASN A 241 32.80 25.92 19.52
C ASN A 241 34.18 26.61 19.38
N PRO A 242 34.25 27.93 19.11
CA PRO A 242 35.51 28.64 18.91
C PRO A 242 36.44 28.58 20.12
N GLU A 243 35.92 28.40 21.34
CA GLU A 243 36.76 28.21 22.54
C GLU A 243 37.41 26.82 22.60
N ILE A 244 36.73 25.77 22.13
CA ILE A 244 37.28 24.40 22.07
C ILE A 244 38.31 24.29 20.93
N LEU A 245 38.04 24.92 19.79
CA LEU A 245 39.02 25.08 18.70
C LEU A 245 40.27 25.84 19.16
N THR A 246 40.11 26.85 20.03
CA THR A 246 41.25 27.57 20.62
C THR A 246 42.06 26.68 21.55
N VAL A 247 41.42 25.84 22.37
CA VAL A 247 42.13 24.87 23.23
C VAL A 247 42.86 23.81 22.39
N ILE A 248 42.25 23.29 21.33
CA ILE A 248 42.90 22.33 20.42
C ILE A 248 44.09 22.97 19.69
N VAL A 249 43.94 24.21 19.19
CA VAL A 249 45.03 24.96 18.53
C VAL A 249 46.13 25.38 19.52
N LEU A 250 45.80 25.60 20.80
CA LEU A 250 46.79 25.91 21.84
C LEU A 250 47.54 24.66 22.34
N ILE A 251 46.91 23.49 22.32
CA ILE A 251 47.59 22.21 22.60
C ILE A 251 48.54 21.85 21.45
N ASP A 252 48.12 22.08 20.20
CA ASP A 252 48.95 21.82 19.00
C ASP A 252 50.12 22.84 18.87
N ARG A 253 49.95 24.07 19.37
CA ARG A 253 51.01 25.10 19.35
C ARG A 253 52.06 24.97 20.46
N ASN A 254 51.88 24.07 21.43
CA ASN A 254 52.83 23.93 22.54
C ASN A 254 53.85 22.78 22.34
N GLU A 255 53.85 22.11 21.18
CA GLU A 255 54.77 21.01 20.87
C GLU A 255 55.87 21.30 19.84
N THR A 256 56.04 22.53 19.36
CA THR A 256 57.13 22.85 18.42
C THR A 256 57.88 24.13 18.79
N PHE A 257 58.86 24.02 19.69
CA PHE A 257 59.99 24.95 19.70
C PHE A 257 61.30 24.21 19.47
N ARG A 258 61.80 24.39 18.22
CA ARG A 258 63.17 24.26 17.73
C ARG A 258 63.84 22.89 17.73
N VAL A 259 63.93 22.32 16.52
CA VAL A 259 65.23 22.03 15.89
C VAL A 259 65.09 22.35 14.39
N ASP A 260 65.89 23.30 13.91
CA ASP A 260 66.38 23.49 12.53
C ASP A 260 66.92 24.93 12.45
N ASP A 261 68.03 25.28 11.83
CA ASP A 261 69.13 24.58 11.17
C ASP A 261 70.17 25.69 10.92
N ALA A 262 71.47 25.40 11.02
CA ALA A 262 72.51 26.31 10.53
C ALA A 262 73.79 25.52 10.23
N SER A 263 73.74 24.81 9.10
CA SER A 263 74.86 24.49 8.22
C SER A 263 76.06 25.47 8.31
N ARG A 264 77.29 24.97 8.55
CA ARG A 264 78.47 25.17 7.67
C ARG A 264 79.81 24.79 8.33
N ASN A 265 80.54 23.97 7.57
CA ASN A 265 81.95 24.11 7.22
C ASN A 265 83.09 23.63 8.14
N TYR A 266 84.06 23.06 7.42
CA TYR A 266 85.49 22.92 7.66
C TYR A 266 86.00 21.65 8.37
N SER A 267 86.57 20.84 7.49
CA SER A 267 87.61 19.83 7.64
C SER A 267 88.78 20.21 8.58
N HIS A 268 89.45 19.14 9.01
CA HIS A 268 90.85 19.02 9.43
C HIS A 268 91.31 19.45 10.83
N GLY A 269 91.92 18.47 11.50
CA GLY A 269 93.24 18.67 12.11
C GLY A 269 93.43 18.01 13.48
N TYR A 270 94.25 16.95 13.51
CA TYR A 270 95.26 16.57 14.52
C TYR A 270 95.11 17.20 15.93
N LEU A 271 95.07 16.45 17.03
CA LEU A 271 95.96 15.39 17.53
C LEU A 271 95.26 14.65 18.68
#